data_AF-A0ABD3VZK1-F1
#
_entry.id   AF-A0ABD3VZK1-F1
#
_cell.length_a   1.000
_cell.length_b   1.000
_cell.length_c   1.000
_cell.angle_alpha   90.00
_cell.angle_beta   90.00
_cell.angle_gamma   90.00
#
_symmetry.space_group_name_H-M   'P 1'
#
loop_
_entity.id
_entity.type
_entity.pdbx_description
1 polymer ?
#
loop_
_entity_poly.entity_id
_entity_poly.type
_entity_poly.pdbx_seq_one_letter_code
_entity_poly.pdbx_strand_id
1 'polypeptide(L)' 'MDESRYVFRAVILALLVIQVEGQGRLIEPPGRASLWRFGYDSSINPDDNLLNCGGAL' A
#
# COMPACT_ATOMS: atom_id res chain seq x y z
N MET A 1 3.29 42.50 2.06
CA MET A 1 3.17 41.06 2.39
C MET A 1 3.97 40.32 1.35
N ASP A 2 4.90 39.49 1.78
CA ASP A 2 5.92 38.92 0.89
C ASP A 2 5.52 37.49 0.53
N GLU A 3 4.86 37.36 -0.62
CA GLU A 3 4.30 36.12 -1.19
C GLU A 3 5.34 34.99 -1.30
N SER A 4 6.62 35.35 -1.45
CA SER A 4 7.73 34.40 -1.57
C SER A 4 7.84 33.44 -0.38
N ARG A 5 7.48 33.89 0.83
CA ARG A 5 7.51 33.06 2.04
C ARG A 5 6.46 31.94 2.01
N TYR A 6 5.30 32.19 1.41
CA TYR A 6 4.22 31.21 1.33
C TYR A 6 4.55 30.15 0.28
N VAL A 7 5.09 30.57 -0.86
CA VAL A 7 5.56 29.66 -1.92
C VAL A 7 6.66 28.75 -1.40
N PHE A 8 7.68 29.30 -0.73
CA PHE A 8 8.78 28.50 -0.17
C PHE A 8 8.29 27.45 0.84
N ARG A 9 7.36 27.84 1.73
CA ARG A 9 6.75 26.91 2.70
C ARG A 9 5.91 25.83 2.01
N ALA A 10 5.10 26.20 1.01
CA ALA A 10 4.28 25.25 0.28
C ALA A 10 5.13 24.22 -0.47
N VAL A 11 6.24 24.64 -1.09
CA VAL A 11 7.18 23.73 -1.76
C VAL A 11 7.82 22.77 -0.75
N ILE A 12 8.29 23.26 0.40
CA ILE A 12 8.83 22.38 1.45
C ILE A 12 7.78 21.36 1.91
N LEU A 13 6.55 21.80 2.18
CA LEU A 13 5.47 20.90 2.61
C LEU A 13 5.14 19.86 1.55
N ALA A 14 5.13 20.23 0.27
CA ALA A 14 4.86 19.30 -0.83
C ALA A 14 5.95 18.23 -0.98
N LEU A 15 7.22 18.60 -0.77
CA LEU A 15 8.34 17.65 -0.82
C LEU A 15 8.36 16.64 0.33
N LEU A 16 7.64 16.93 1.43
CA LEU A 16 7.50 16.02 2.57
C LEU A 16 6.37 14.99 2.38
N VAL A 17 5.57 15.10 1.32
CA VAL A 17 4.50 14.15 1.02
C VAL A 17 5.10 12.93 0.31
N ILE A 18 5.08 11.79 0.98
CA ILE A 18 5.45 10.49 0.38
C ILE A 18 4.24 9.83 -0.29
N GLN A 19 4.48 9.08 -1.36
CA GLN A 19 3.48 8.18 -1.94
C GLN A 19 3.41 6.89 -1.14
N VAL A 20 2.20 6.40 -0.88
CA VAL A 20 1.96 5.10 -0.23
C VAL A 20 1.10 4.26 -1.14
N GLU A 21 1.55 3.05 -1.45
CA GLU A 21 0.77 2.07 -2.19
C GLU A 21 0.02 1.18 -1.21
N GLY A 22 -1.31 1.29 -1.22
CA GLY A 22 -2.17 0.51 -0.33
C GLY A 22 -2.25 -0.94 -0.78
N GLN A 23 -1.72 -1.86 0.03
CA GLN A 23 -1.78 -3.31 -0.20
C GLN A 23 -2.72 -3.95 0.82
N GLY A 24 -3.49 -4.96 0.42
CA GLY A 24 -4.55 -5.51 1.24
C GLY A 24 -4.87 -6.96 0.94
N ARG A 25 -5.38 -7.66 1.95
CA ARG A 25 -5.85 -9.05 1.84
C ARG A 25 -7.07 -9.27 2.71
N LEU A 26 -7.91 -10.24 2.34
CA LEU A 26 -9.05 -10.64 3.14
C LEU A 26 -8.60 -11.55 4.30
N ILE A 27 -8.82 -11.11 5.54
CA ILE A 27 -8.45 -11.85 6.75
C ILE A 27 -9.60 -12.71 7.27
N GLU A 28 -10.83 -12.20 7.24
CA GLU A 28 -12.00 -12.92 7.74
C GLU A 28 -13.18 -12.82 6.74
N PRO A 29 -13.67 -13.97 6.22
CA PRO A 29 -12.99 -15.26 6.21
C PRO A 29 -11.65 -15.17 5.47
N PRO A 30 -10.63 -15.98 5.78
CA PRO A 30 -9.32 -15.85 5.14
C PRO A 30 -9.41 -16.06 3.64
N GLY A 31 -8.86 -15.12 2.87
CA GLY A 31 -8.76 -15.24 1.42
C GLY A 31 -7.91 -16.44 1.02
N ARG A 32 -8.17 -17.03 -0.17
CA ARG A 32 -7.48 -18.24 -0.66
C ARG A 32 -5.96 -18.14 -0.62
N ALA A 33 -5.40 -16.97 -0.97
CA ALA A 33 -3.96 -16.74 -0.97
C ALA A 33 -3.35 -16.57 0.42
N SER A 34 -4.17 -16.32 1.45
CA SER A 34 -3.74 -16.12 2.84
C SER A 34 -3.91 -17.36 3.70
N LEU A 35 -4.51 -18.44 3.16
CA LEU A 35 -4.81 -19.67 3.89
C LEU A 35 -3.58 -20.25 4.61
N TRP A 36 -2.40 -20.19 3.99
CA TRP A 36 -1.15 -20.70 4.56
C TRP A 36 -0.77 -20.01 5.89
N ARG A 37 -1.22 -18.77 6.11
CA ARG A 37 -0.99 -18.03 7.36
C ARG A 37 -1.85 -18.54 8.51
N PHE A 38 -2.93 -19.25 8.22
CA PHE A 38 -3.89 -19.77 9.20
C PHE A 38 -3.79 -21.29 9.40
N GLY A 39 -2.73 -21.93 8.87
CA GLY A 39 -2.45 -23.35 9.10
C GLY A 39 -3.18 -24.33 8.17
N TYR A 40 -3.85 -23.83 7.12
CA TYR A 40 -4.43 -24.69 6.09
C TYR A 40 -3.33 -25.27 5.17
N ASP A 41 -3.54 -26.50 4.69
CA ASP A 41 -2.71 -27.12 3.66
C ASP A 41 -2.89 -26.40 2.32
N SER A 42 -2.05 -25.39 2.10
CA SER A 42 -2.06 -24.53 0.92
C SER A 42 -0.64 -24.04 0.63
N SER A 43 -0.36 -23.75 -0.64
CA SER A 43 0.94 -23.22 -1.04
C SER A 43 1.21 -21.87 -0.36
N ILE A 44 2.42 -21.70 0.15
CA ILE A 44 2.87 -20.43 0.72
C ILE A 44 2.86 -19.36 -0.38
N ASN A 45 2.17 -18.25 -0.11
CA ASN A 45 2.19 -17.06 -0.95
C ASN A 45 2.58 -15.83 -0.10
N PRO A 46 3.85 -15.42 -0.10
CA PRO A 46 4.31 -14.26 0.67
C PRO A 46 3.63 -12.95 0.26
N ASP A 47 3.27 -12.84 -1.02
CA ASP A 47 2.68 -11.67 -1.69
C ASP A 47 1.14 -11.73 -1.69
N ASP A 48 0.56 -12.35 -0.66
CA ASP A 48 -0.88 -12.54 -0.53
C ASP A 48 -1.70 -11.25 -0.38
N ASN A 49 -1.02 -10.12 -0.19
CA ASN A 49 -1.57 -8.76 -0.16
C ASN A 49 -1.42 -7.98 -1.47
N LEU A 50 -0.81 -8.58 -2.51
CA LEU A 50 -0.52 -7.97 -3.82
C LEU A 50 -1.43 -8.47 -4.95
N LEU A 51 -2.60 -9.02 -4.63
CA LEU A 51 -3.54 -9.56 -5.62
C LEU A 51 -4.38 -8.46 -6.29
N ASN A 52 -3.73 -7.59 -7.05
CA ASN A 52 -4.29 -6.41 -7.72
C ASN A 52 -4.52 -6.61 -9.23
N CYS A 53 -5.06 -7.77 -9.64
CA CYS A 53 -5.40 -8.09 -11.03
C CYS A 53 -4.23 -8.09 -12.04
N GLY A 54 -2.99 -8.24 -11.57
CA GLY A 54 -1.80 -8.28 -12.44
C GLY A 54 -0.90 -7.05 -12.37
N GLY A 55 -1.15 -6.12 -11.45
CA GLY A 55 -0.31 -4.95 -11.22
C GLY A 55 -0.70 -3.72 -12.05
N ALA A 56 0.03 -2.63 -11.81
CA ALA A 56 0.09 -1.54 -12.77
C ALA A 56 1.04 -1.96 -13.90
N LEU A 57 0.52 -1.97 -15.14
CA LEU A 57 1.28 -2.24 -16.37
C LEU A 57 2.63 -1.51 -16.43
#